data_AF-A0A7Y6DM98-F1
#
_entry.id   AF-A0A7Y6DM98-F1
#
_cell.length_a   1.000
_cell.length_b   1.000
_cell.length_c   1.000
_cell.angle_alpha   90.00
_cell.angle_beta   90.00
_cell.angle_gamma   90.00
#
_symmetry.space_group_name_H-M   'P 1'
#
loop_
_entity.id
_entity.type
_entity.pdbx_description
1 polymer ?
#
loop_
_entity_poly.entity_id
_entity_poly.type
_entity_poly.pdbx_seq_one_letter_code
_entity_poly.pdbx_strand_id
1 'polypeptide(L)'
;MTGKPAANVYVDGFNLYRQKVEHHPDAKWLDLYALAQALIPTHRIKRVRYFTALVRPAQGTGPRAPIRQQTYIRALLTNACVSVHEGQFRNDKRAMPAIPISFDESGEIVKVKVRKTEERVRT
;
A
#
# COMPACT_ATOMS: atom_id res chain seq x y z
N MET A 1 20.52 32.87 8.06
CA MET A 1 20.06 32.00 6.96
C MET A 1 19.13 30.94 7.53
N THR A 2 17.82 31.11 7.46
CA THR A 2 16.86 30.08 7.87
C THR A 2 16.70 29.10 6.69
N GLY A 3 17.39 27.96 6.75
CA GLY A 3 17.23 26.91 5.75
C GLY A 3 15.81 26.33 5.74
N LYS A 4 15.38 25.76 4.61
CA LYS A 4 14.06 25.10 4.50
C LYS A 4 13.88 24.08 5.64
N PRO A 5 12.74 24.06 6.34
CA PRO A 5 12.46 23.05 7.35
C PRO A 5 12.52 21.65 6.75
N ALA A 6 12.88 20.65 7.56
CA ALA A 6 13.05 19.28 7.09
C ALA A 6 11.76 18.46 7.26
N ALA A 7 11.49 17.55 6.32
CA ALA A 7 10.36 16.63 6.38
C ALA A 7 10.80 15.17 6.19
N ASN A 8 10.15 14.25 6.91
CA ASN A 8 10.21 12.81 6.67
C ASN A 8 8.84 12.36 6.18
N VAL A 9 8.80 11.59 5.09
CA VAL A 9 7.53 11.14 4.49
C VAL A 9 7.36 9.65 4.71
N TYR A 10 6.13 9.24 5.05
CA TYR A 10 5.75 7.85 5.28
C TYR A 10 4.62 7.52 4.30
N VAL A 11 4.79 6.46 3.53
CA VAL A 11 3.88 6.07 2.45
C VAL A 11 3.36 4.66 2.74
N ASP A 12 2.05 4.53 2.88
CA ASP A 12 1.36 3.23 2.92
C ASP A 12 1.13 2.74 1.47
N GLY A 13 1.83 1.67 1.10
CA GLY A 13 1.82 1.12 -0.24
C GLY A 13 0.54 0.41 -0.61
N PHE A 14 -0.17 -0.20 0.34
CA PHE A 14 -1.47 -0.80 0.07
C PHE A 14 -2.51 0.29 -0.19
N ASN A 15 -2.55 1.32 0.65
CA ASN A 15 -3.46 2.45 0.48
C ASN A 15 -3.19 3.18 -0.85
N LEU A 16 -1.94 3.52 -1.12
CA LEU A 16 -1.52 4.16 -2.37
C LEU A 16 -1.94 3.33 -3.58
N TYR A 17 -1.68 2.02 -3.56
CA TYR A 17 -2.02 1.16 -4.68
C TYR A 17 -3.52 1.12 -4.94
N ARG A 18 -4.32 0.79 -3.92
CA ARG A 18 -5.77 0.60 -4.04
C ARG A 18 -6.51 1.88 -4.40
N GLN A 19 -6.08 3.03 -3.88
CA GLN A 19 -6.80 4.28 -4.08
C GLN A 19 -6.36 5.05 -5.33
N LYS A 20 -5.09 4.94 -5.74
CA LYS A 20 -4.52 5.85 -6.75
C LYS A 20 -3.76 5.16 -7.89
N VAL A 21 -3.26 3.94 -7.72
CA VAL A 21 -2.41 3.30 -8.76
C VAL A 21 -3.13 2.17 -9.50
N GLU A 22 -4.05 1.46 -8.85
CA GLU A 22 -4.68 0.25 -9.40
C GLU A 22 -5.38 0.51 -10.74
N HIS A 23 -6.06 1.66 -10.86
CA HIS A 23 -6.80 2.08 -12.06
C HIS A 23 -6.03 3.07 -12.94
N HIS A 24 -4.81 3.45 -12.56
CA HIS A 24 -3.97 4.44 -13.26
C HIS A 24 -2.67 3.77 -13.70
N PRO A 25 -2.64 3.14 -14.89
CA PRO A 25 -1.49 2.35 -15.35
C PRO A 25 -0.22 3.18 -15.55
N ASP A 26 -0.37 4.47 -15.86
CA ASP A 26 0.66 5.50 -15.94
C ASP A 26 1.31 5.78 -14.58
N ALA A 27 0.57 5.66 -13.48
CA ALA A 27 1.06 5.88 -12.11
C ALA A 27 1.78 4.65 -11.50
N LYS A 28 1.94 3.54 -12.24
CA LYS A 28 2.56 2.31 -11.71
C LYS A 28 4.05 2.42 -11.40
N TRP A 29 4.71 3.45 -11.93
CA TRP A 29 6.12 3.74 -11.72
C TRP A 29 6.34 5.06 -10.98
N LEU A 30 5.40 5.42 -10.10
CA LEU A 30 5.44 6.66 -9.35
C LEU A 30 6.74 6.80 -8.55
N ASP A 31 7.51 7.85 -8.82
CA ASP A 31 8.66 8.21 -7.99
C ASP A 31 8.16 8.85 -6.68
N LEU A 32 8.25 8.11 -5.58
CA LEU A 32 7.78 8.56 -4.27
C LEU A 32 8.57 9.75 -3.72
N TYR A 33 9.84 9.88 -4.09
CA TYR A 33 10.66 11.01 -3.66
C TYR A 33 10.29 12.28 -4.44
N ALA A 34 10.16 12.17 -5.77
CA ALA A 34 9.70 13.28 -6.60
C ALA A 34 8.29 13.74 -6.20
N LEU A 35 7.39 12.79 -5.91
CA LEU A 35 6.05 13.09 -5.40
C LEU A 35 6.12 13.86 -4.07
N ALA A 36 6.95 13.40 -3.12
CA ALA A 36 7.12 14.08 -1.83
C ALA A 36 7.64 15.53 -2.00
N GLN A 37 8.57 15.75 -2.93
CA GLN A 37 9.08 17.09 -3.24
C GLN A 37 8.00 17.98 -3.85
N ALA A 38 7.18 17.43 -4.75
CA ALA A 38 6.08 18.16 -5.39
C ALA A 38 4.97 18.53 -4.39
N LEU A 39 4.64 17.63 -3.46
CA LEU A 39 3.60 17.85 -2.45
C LEU A 39 4.03 18.83 -1.35
N ILE A 40 5.32 18.89 -1.02
CA ILE A 40 5.85 19.70 0.10
C ILE A 40 7.04 20.55 -0.36
N PRO A 41 6.86 21.49 -1.31
CA PRO A 41 7.96 22.23 -1.94
C PRO A 41 8.69 23.19 -0.98
N THR A 42 8.05 23.54 0.13
CA THR A 42 8.58 24.40 1.18
C THR A 42 9.57 23.69 2.10
N HIS A 43 9.62 22.35 2.08
CA HIS A 43 10.46 21.55 2.97
C HIS A 43 11.58 20.84 2.20
N ARG A 44 12.68 20.55 2.90
CA ARG A 44 13.70 19.61 2.44
C ARG A 44 13.28 18.19 2.84
N ILE A 45 12.98 17.34 1.87
CA ILE A 45 12.68 15.93 2.12
C ILE A 45 13.98 15.22 2.54
N LYS A 46 14.03 14.77 3.80
CA LYS A 46 15.17 14.04 4.37
C LYS A 46 15.13 12.55 4.03
N ARG A 47 13.93 11.96 4.07
CA ARG A 47 13.71 10.54 3.75
C ARG A 47 12.26 10.27 3.40
N VAL A 48 12.05 9.22 2.63
CA VAL A 48 10.75 8.62 2.32
C VAL A 48 10.79 7.16 2.78
N ARG A 49 9.82 6.77 3.59
CA ARG A 49 9.66 5.39 4.07
C ARG A 49 8.44 4.78 3.42
N TYR A 50 8.65 3.80 2.56
CA TYR A 50 7.59 3.08 1.87
C TYR A 50 7.29 1.78 2.61
N PHE A 51 6.09 1.67 3.15
CA PHE A 51 5.60 0.49 3.84
C PHE A 51 4.78 -0.33 2.85
N THR A 52 5.20 -1.55 2.58
CA THR A 52 4.49 -2.43 1.65
C THR A 52 4.63 -3.88 2.10
N ALA A 53 3.75 -4.76 1.65
CA ALA A 53 3.95 -6.20 1.76
C ALA A 53 4.03 -6.84 0.38
N LEU A 54 4.89 -7.86 0.27
CA LEU A 54 5.13 -8.56 -0.99
C LEU A 54 3.86 -9.30 -1.45
N VAL A 55 3.44 -9.01 -2.67
CA VAL A 55 2.30 -9.63 -3.35
C VAL A 55 2.68 -11.06 -3.71
N ARG A 56 1.87 -12.01 -3.25
CA ARG A 56 2.00 -13.41 -3.68
C ARG A 56 1.31 -13.63 -5.03
N PRO A 57 1.76 -14.60 -5.85
CA PRO A 57 1.15 -14.89 -7.16
C PRO A 57 -0.37 -15.04 -7.12
N ALA A 58 -0.91 -15.67 -6.07
CA ALA A 58 -2.35 -15.90 -5.90
C ALA A 58 -3.17 -14.65 -5.48
N GLN A 59 -2.50 -13.52 -5.21
CA GLN A 59 -3.10 -12.33 -4.60
C GLN A 59 -3.01 -11.09 -5.49
N GLY A 60 -2.30 -11.15 -6.62
CA GLY A 60 -2.08 -10.01 -7.51
C GLY A 60 -2.96 -10.00 -8.76
N THR A 61 -2.89 -8.90 -9.51
CA THR A 61 -3.56 -8.69 -10.82
C THR A 61 -2.86 -9.47 -11.95
N GLY A 62 -2.75 -10.78 -11.79
CA GLY A 62 -2.15 -11.71 -12.74
C GLY A 62 -0.80 -12.32 -12.30
N PRO A 63 -0.30 -13.32 -13.04
CA PRO A 63 0.83 -14.16 -12.62
C PRO A 63 2.15 -13.40 -12.49
N ARG A 64 2.30 -12.26 -13.17
CA ARG A 64 3.50 -11.40 -13.12
C ARG A 64 3.40 -10.28 -12.09
N ALA A 65 2.34 -10.19 -11.30
CA ALA A 65 2.19 -9.14 -10.29
C ALA A 65 3.34 -9.08 -9.27
N PRO A 66 3.86 -10.21 -8.73
CA PRO A 66 5.02 -10.19 -7.82
C PRO A 66 6.27 -9.63 -8.49
N ILE A 67 6.50 -10.00 -9.76
CA ILE A 67 7.66 -9.52 -10.55
C ILE A 67 7.57 -8.01 -10.71
N ARG A 68 6.40 -7.47 -11.09
CA ARG A 68 6.21 -6.02 -11.26
C ARG A 68 6.48 -5.26 -9.97
N GLN A 69 5.92 -5.73 -8.85
CA GLN A 69 6.13 -5.09 -7.55
C GLN A 69 7.61 -5.13 -7.15
N GLN A 70 8.29 -6.27 -7.33
CA GLN A 70 9.70 -6.39 -7.01
C GLN A 70 10.55 -5.45 -7.86
N THR A 71 10.25 -5.31 -9.16
CA THR A 71 10.96 -4.37 -10.03
C THR A 71 10.73 -2.93 -9.59
N TYR A 72 9.51 -2.57 -9.22
CA TYR A 72 9.21 -1.24 -8.68
C TYR A 72 9.95 -0.97 -7.36
N ILE A 73 9.95 -1.92 -6.43
CA ILE A 73 10.71 -1.81 -5.16
C ILE A 73 12.20 -1.61 -5.44
N ARG A 74 12.79 -2.38 -6.38
CA ARG A 74 14.20 -2.22 -6.77
C ARG A 74 14.47 -0.83 -7.33
N ALA A 75 13.56 -0.30 -8.16
CA ALA A 75 13.67 1.05 -8.70
C ALA A 75 13.59 2.12 -7.59
N LEU A 76 12.68 1.98 -6.63
CA LEU A 76 12.61 2.89 -5.48
C LEU A 76 13.90 2.90 -4.66
N LEU A 77 14.50 1.73 -4.46
CA LEU A 77 15.74 1.56 -3.69
C LEU A 77 16.99 2.13 -4.38
N THR A 78 16.92 2.55 -5.65
CA THR A 78 18.05 3.26 -6.28
C THR A 78 18.21 4.69 -5.73
N ASN A 79 17.17 5.23 -5.10
CA ASN A 79 17.23 6.53 -4.43
C ASN A 79 17.60 6.34 -2.95
N ALA A 80 18.77 6.85 -2.54
CA ALA A 80 19.27 6.72 -1.16
C ALA A 80 18.38 7.41 -0.11
N CYS A 81 17.48 8.32 -0.51
CA CYS A 81 16.51 8.93 0.39
C CYS A 81 15.25 8.06 0.59
N VAL A 82 15.09 6.96 -0.13
CA VAL A 82 13.93 6.07 -0.04
C VAL A 82 14.33 4.77 0.65
N SER A 83 13.57 4.37 1.67
CA SER A 83 13.70 3.06 2.30
C SER A 83 12.39 2.29 2.21
N VAL A 84 12.47 0.99 1.98
CA VAL A 84 11.31 0.10 1.92
C VAL A 84 11.24 -0.75 3.18
N HIS A 85 10.07 -0.80 3.79
CA HIS A 85 9.78 -1.55 5.01
C HIS A 85 8.76 -2.63 4.68
N GLU A 86 9.22 -3.87 4.57
CA GLU A 86 8.39 -5.00 4.17
C GLU A 86 7.59 -5.57 5.34
N GLY A 87 6.27 -5.50 5.26
CA GLY A 87 5.33 -6.12 6.18
C GLY A 87 4.87 -7.52 5.74
N GLN A 88 4.07 -8.18 6.58
CA GLN A 88 3.36 -9.39 6.19
C GLN A 88 1.99 -9.03 5.60
N PHE A 89 1.74 -9.49 4.38
CA PHE A 89 0.42 -9.40 3.74
C PHE A 89 -0.46 -10.54 4.23
N ARG A 90 -1.60 -10.23 4.85
CA ARG A 90 -2.61 -11.21 5.25
C ARG A 90 -3.85 -11.04 4.38
N ASN A 91 -4.18 -12.08 3.63
CA ASN A 91 -5.44 -12.19 2.89
C ASN A 91 -6.27 -13.27 3.57
N ASP A 92 -6.90 -12.89 4.68
CA ASP A 92 -7.69 -13.81 5.48
C ASP A 92 -9.11 -13.85 4.90
N LYS A 93 -9.60 -15.05 4.55
CA LYS A 93 -11.03 -15.26 4.30
C LYS A 93 -11.75 -15.13 5.64
N ARG A 94 -12.62 -14.14 5.80
CA ARG A 94 -13.43 -13.98 7.01
C ARG A 94 -14.90 -13.97 6.66
N ALA A 95 -15.69 -14.63 7.50
CA ALA A 95 -17.13 -14.45 7.51
C ALA A 95 -17.43 -13.17 8.30
N MET A 96 -17.99 -12.15 7.63
CA MET A 96 -18.42 -10.91 8.28
C MET A 96 -19.93 -10.73 8.10
N PRO A 97 -20.63 -10.02 9.01
CA PRO A 97 -22.04 -9.69 8.83
C PRO A 97 -22.31 -9.09 7.46
N ALA A 98 -23.37 -9.55 6.80
CA ALA A 98 -23.88 -8.91 5.59
C ALA A 98 -24.31 -7.47 5.91
N ILE A 99 -24.14 -6.57 4.94
CA ILE A 99 -24.70 -5.22 5.00
C ILE A 99 -25.65 -5.07 3.80
N PRO A 100 -26.93 -4.70 4.00
CA PRO A 100 -27.58 -4.46 5.30
C PRO A 100 -27.65 -5.72 6.17
N ILE A 101 -27.70 -5.53 7.50
CA ILE A 101 -27.78 -6.63 8.47
C ILE A 101 -29.10 -7.37 8.24
N SER A 102 -29.01 -8.67 7.97
CA SER A 102 -30.16 -9.58 7.87
C SER A 102 -29.97 -10.77 8.80
N PHE A 103 -31.09 -11.36 9.19
CA PHE A 103 -31.15 -12.53 10.06
C PHE A 103 -31.64 -13.72 9.23
N ASP A 104 -31.11 -14.91 9.50
CA ASP A 104 -31.62 -16.15 8.94
C ASP A 104 -32.89 -16.63 9.68
N GLU A 105 -33.47 -17.74 9.21
CA GLU A 105 -34.67 -18.34 9.80
C GLU A 105 -34.50 -18.76 11.27
N SER A 106 -33.25 -18.87 11.75
CA SER A 106 -32.90 -19.21 13.13
C SER A 106 -32.64 -17.97 14.00
N GLY A 107 -32.76 -16.76 13.43
CA GLY A 107 -32.48 -15.50 14.13
C GLY A 107 -30.99 -15.15 14.24
N GLU A 108 -30.11 -15.88 13.54
CA GLU A 108 -28.67 -15.61 13.51
C GLU A 108 -28.32 -14.60 12.40
N ILE A 109 -27.27 -13.80 12.61
CA ILE A 109 -26.85 -12.80 11.61
C ILE A 109 -26.29 -13.51 10.39
N VAL A 110 -26.84 -13.20 9.20
CA VAL A 110 -26.32 -13.69 7.92
C VAL A 110 -24.90 -13.16 7.72
N LYS A 111 -23.94 -14.08 7.60
CA LYS A 111 -22.53 -13.75 7.34
C LYS A 111 -22.18 -14.02 5.88
N VAL A 112 -21.46 -13.09 5.26
CA VAL A 112 -20.89 -13.23 3.91
C VAL A 112 -19.39 -13.51 3.97
N LYS A 113 -18.89 -14.33 3.03
CA LYS A 113 -17.45 -14.58 2.88
C LYS A 113 -16.80 -13.35 2.25
N VAL A 114 -16.05 -12.61 3.05
CA VAL A 114 -15.27 -11.44 2.61
C VAL A 114 -13.81 -11.85 2.45
N ARG A 115 -13.17 -11.34 1.39
CA ARG A 115 -11.70 -11.31 1.29
C ARG A 115 -11.20 -10.07 1.99
N LYS A 116 -10.80 -10.21 3.26
CA LYS A 116 -10.20 -9.09 3.99
C LYS A 116 -8.72 -9.04 3.65
N THR A 117 -8.30 -7.91 3.10
CA THR A 117 -6.89 -7.66 2.79
C THR A 117 -6.33 -6.69 3.81
N GLU A 118 -5.35 -7.12 4.60
CA GLU A 118 -4.67 -6.30 5.61
C GLU A 118 -3.15 -6.38 5.40
N GLU A 119 -2.49 -5.22 5.51
CA GLU A 119 -1.04 -5.13 5.57
C GLU A 119 -0.60 -4.85 7.01
N ARG A 120 0.34 -5.65 7.55
CA ARG A 120 0.92 -5.41 8.88
C ARG A 120 2.44 -5.30 8.79
N VAL A 121 2.98 -4.14 9.15
CA VAL A 121 4.43 -3.92 9.30
C VAL A 121 4.83 -4.34 10.71
N ARG A 122 5.89 -5.17 10.86
CA ARG A 122 6.50 -5.39 12.18
C ARG A 122 7.42 -4.20 12.47
N THR A 123 7.13 -3.50 13.58
CA THR A 123 7.98 -2.45 14.17
C THR A 123 9.26 -3.01 14.73
#